data_AF-A0A8G1R244-F1
#
_entry.id   AF-A0A8G1R244-F1
#
_cell.length_a   1.000
_cell.length_b   1.000
_cell.length_c   1.000
_cell.angle_alpha   90.00
_cell.angle_beta   90.00
_cell.angle_gamma   90.00
#
_symmetry.space_group_name_H-M   'P 1'
#
loop_
_entity.id
_entity.type
_entity.pdbx_description
1 polymer ?
#
loop_
_entity_poly.entity_id
_entity_poly.type
_entity_poly.pdbx_seq_one_letter_code
_entity_poly.pdbx_strand_id
1 'polypeptide(L)'
;MLYRTTAARSVLRAISSSNASVARSALSNNVFKAPLTSSARYPARPTTSPSLALAARKPVTTALVRYASTSAKEGEEPDMMAGIKTEAKVIKDTFSLEAVPKEALYLGMAGVIPYVATSLQTVALAYEVKTAALAGDGLIFSGQSAELMLHMIEPIQVGYGAVILSFLGAIHWGLEWAGYGGKYGYKRYAAGVIAPAVAWPTLLLPVEYALISQFLAFTFLYYNDARAAAAGRAPAWYGMYRFVLTFIVGASIVASLIGREQIAGTLSTEHTIKDKINALIFLQKKEKEEVEARRRAELEDAE
;
A
#
# COMPACT_ATOMS: atom_id res chain seq x y z
N MET A 1 16.94 4.52 65.72
CA MET A 1 18.08 5.46 65.63
C MET A 1 18.96 5.03 64.47
N LEU A 2 18.95 5.81 63.39
CA LEU A 2 20.12 6.59 62.91
C LEU A 2 21.15 5.69 62.19
N TYR A 3 21.18 5.60 60.86
CA TYR A 3 21.63 6.58 59.83
C TYR A 3 23.02 6.18 59.28
N ARG A 4 23.17 6.39 57.95
CA ARG A 4 24.40 6.62 57.15
C ARG A 4 25.07 5.37 56.57
N THR A 5 24.98 5.13 55.26
CA THR A 5 25.67 5.80 54.14
C THR A 5 27.18 5.98 54.37
N THR A 6 27.96 5.22 53.61
CA THR A 6 29.40 5.44 53.44
C THR A 6 29.68 5.63 51.96
N ALA A 7 30.05 6.85 51.63
CA ALA A 7 30.52 7.28 50.33
C ALA A 7 32.00 6.89 50.11
N ALA A 8 32.40 7.04 48.85
CA ALA A 8 33.75 7.37 48.38
C ALA A 8 34.79 6.24 48.25
N ARG A 9 34.96 5.81 46.99
CA ARG A 9 36.30 5.73 46.38
C ARG A 9 36.30 6.48 45.05
N SER A 10 37.17 7.47 45.00
CA SER A 10 37.45 8.42 43.92
C SER A 10 38.61 7.93 43.03
N VAL A 11 38.94 8.75 42.00
CA VAL A 11 40.21 8.79 41.22
C VAL A 11 40.14 7.90 39.94
N LEU A 12 40.06 8.40 38.69
CA LEU A 12 40.83 9.42 37.93
C LEU A 12 39.89 10.08 36.87
N ARG A 13 39.79 11.40 36.71
CA ARG A 13 40.74 12.40 36.18
C ARG A 13 41.01 12.27 34.67
N ALA A 14 40.32 13.06 33.85
CA ALA A 14 40.91 14.03 32.91
C ALA A 14 39.85 14.69 32.01
N ILE A 15 39.49 15.93 32.35
CA ILE A 15 38.91 16.91 31.44
C ILE A 15 40.10 17.59 30.76
N SER A 16 40.23 17.48 29.43
CA SER A 16 41.22 18.22 28.67
C SER A 16 40.63 19.56 28.25
N SER A 17 40.90 20.57 29.06
CA SER A 17 40.92 21.97 28.64
C SER A 17 42.25 22.23 27.93
N SER A 18 42.22 22.76 26.71
CA SER A 18 43.38 23.45 26.16
C SER A 18 42.93 24.67 25.37
N ASN A 19 43.20 25.81 25.98
CA ASN A 19 43.35 27.11 25.33
C ASN A 19 44.40 27.01 24.23
N ALA A 20 44.13 27.61 23.07
CA ALA A 20 45.18 28.22 22.25
C ALA A 20 44.60 29.34 21.39
N SER A 21 45.16 30.51 21.62
CA SER A 21 44.97 31.80 20.99
C SER A 21 45.67 31.92 19.63
N VAL A 22 45.06 32.71 18.72
CA VAL A 22 45.70 33.60 17.73
C VAL A 22 46.51 32.96 16.60
N ALA A 23 46.00 33.06 15.37
CA ALA A 23 46.82 33.26 14.15
C ALA A 23 46.00 33.92 13.01
N ARG A 24 46.06 35.25 13.00
CA ARG A 24 46.20 36.20 11.88
C ARG A 24 45.53 35.89 10.52
N SER A 25 44.66 36.82 10.15
CA SER A 25 44.27 37.22 8.81
C SER A 25 45.47 37.61 7.94
N ALA A 26 45.60 36.99 6.76
CA ALA A 26 46.16 37.60 5.55
C ALA A 26 45.94 36.63 4.38
N LEU A 27 44.96 36.90 3.52
CA LEU A 27 45.04 36.46 2.14
C LEU A 27 44.59 37.64 1.26
N SER A 28 45.59 38.35 0.77
CA SER A 28 45.45 39.36 -0.26
C SER A 28 45.27 38.68 -1.63
N ASN A 29 44.40 39.30 -2.42
CA ASN A 29 44.38 39.35 -3.88
C ASN A 29 44.98 38.20 -4.68
N ASN A 30 44.14 37.53 -5.48
CA ASN A 30 44.41 37.41 -6.91
C ASN A 30 43.12 37.31 -7.75
N VAL A 31 42.80 38.45 -8.37
CA VAL A 31 42.35 38.66 -9.76
C VAL A 31 41.18 37.81 -10.28
N PHE A 32 39.98 38.42 -10.22
CA PHE A 32 38.91 38.21 -11.19
C PHE A 32 39.31 38.78 -12.57
N LYS A 33 39.27 37.96 -13.63
CA LYS A 33 39.07 38.44 -15.02
C LYS A 33 38.33 37.39 -15.87
N ALA A 34 37.03 37.61 -16.03
CA ALA A 34 36.29 37.40 -17.28
C ALA A 34 35.29 38.58 -17.34
N PRO A 35 35.12 39.27 -18.48
CA PRO A 35 34.06 38.83 -19.40
C PRO A 35 34.25 39.17 -20.91
N LEU A 36 33.68 38.27 -21.74
CA LEU A 36 32.76 38.47 -22.89
C LEU A 36 33.12 39.33 -24.13
N THR A 37 32.54 38.87 -25.26
CA THR A 37 32.11 39.60 -26.48
C THR A 37 33.20 39.83 -27.56
N SER A 38 33.01 39.77 -28.88
CA SER A 38 31.82 39.75 -29.75
C SER A 38 32.21 39.32 -31.19
N SER A 39 31.21 38.82 -31.92
CA SER A 39 31.01 38.61 -33.36
C SER A 39 31.51 39.70 -34.34
N ALA A 40 31.88 39.32 -35.59
CA ALA A 40 31.22 39.71 -36.88
C ALA A 40 32.14 39.54 -38.13
N ARG A 41 31.79 38.68 -39.12
CA ARG A 41 31.20 38.93 -40.49
C ARG A 41 32.18 39.41 -41.61
N TYR A 42 32.54 38.57 -42.60
CA TYR A 42 32.01 38.39 -44.01
C TYR A 42 32.80 39.18 -45.10
N PRO A 43 32.62 39.04 -46.45
CA PRO A 43 32.17 37.94 -47.35
C PRO A 43 32.98 37.80 -48.70
N ALA A 44 32.49 36.96 -49.65
CA ALA A 44 32.63 36.98 -51.14
C ALA A 44 33.53 35.87 -51.78
N ARG A 45 33.22 35.16 -52.89
CA ARG A 45 32.04 34.86 -53.77
C ARG A 45 32.50 33.73 -54.79
N PRO A 46 31.77 33.29 -55.85
CA PRO A 46 31.22 31.92 -55.99
C PRO A 46 31.66 31.13 -57.28
N THR A 47 30.91 30.07 -57.60
CA THR A 47 30.82 29.25 -58.86
C THR A 47 31.77 28.03 -58.89
N THR A 48 31.37 26.78 -59.18
CA THR A 48 30.38 26.23 -60.13
C THR A 48 29.89 24.83 -59.66
N SER A 49 28.60 24.53 -59.89
CA SER A 49 28.04 23.15 -60.02
C SER A 49 28.29 22.66 -61.47
N PRO A 50 28.15 21.38 -61.87
CA PRO A 50 27.32 20.31 -61.26
C PRO A 50 27.93 18.89 -61.26
N SER A 51 27.31 17.94 -60.55
CA SER A 51 26.83 16.68 -61.16
C SER A 51 26.16 15.77 -60.13
N LEU A 52 24.87 15.56 -60.37
CA LEU A 52 24.07 14.37 -60.11
C LEU A 52 24.88 13.08 -59.80
N ALA A 53 24.62 12.51 -58.63
CA ALA A 53 24.74 11.07 -58.37
C ALA A 53 23.58 10.63 -57.48
N LEU A 54 22.44 10.39 -58.14
CA LEU A 54 21.21 9.83 -57.57
C LEU A 54 21.47 8.35 -57.24
N ALA A 55 21.79 8.03 -55.99
CA ALA A 55 21.87 6.63 -55.56
C ALA A 55 20.45 6.06 -55.45
N ALA A 56 20.05 5.27 -56.44
CA ALA A 56 18.79 4.56 -56.49
C ALA A 56 18.70 3.48 -55.39
N ARG A 57 18.18 3.82 -54.21
CA ARG A 57 17.71 2.83 -53.24
C ARG A 57 16.26 2.48 -53.53
N LYS A 58 16.04 1.24 -53.99
CA LYS A 58 14.73 0.64 -54.24
C LYS A 58 13.89 0.61 -52.94
N PRO A 59 12.62 1.04 -52.95
CA PRO A 59 11.70 0.75 -51.86
C PRO A 59 11.10 -0.65 -52.07
N VAL A 60 11.43 -1.60 -51.19
CA VAL A 60 10.70 -2.88 -51.12
C VAL A 60 9.59 -2.71 -50.09
N THR A 61 8.43 -2.29 -50.58
CA THR A 61 7.15 -2.52 -49.94
C THR A 61 6.83 -4.01 -50.06
N THR A 62 6.98 -4.77 -48.98
CA THR A 62 6.37 -6.09 -48.85
C THR A 62 5.63 -6.16 -47.52
N ALA A 63 4.50 -5.46 -47.49
CA ALA A 63 3.39 -5.84 -46.64
C ALA A 63 2.37 -6.50 -47.55
N LEU A 64 2.14 -7.81 -47.39
CA LEU A 64 0.89 -8.51 -47.66
C LEU A 64 1.06 -9.99 -47.27
N VAL A 65 0.31 -10.37 -46.24
CA VAL A 65 -0.29 -11.70 -46.03
C VAL A 65 0.68 -12.88 -45.92
N ARG A 66 0.97 -13.27 -44.68
CA ARG A 66 1.20 -14.68 -44.33
C ARG A 66 0.30 -15.08 -43.16
N TYR A 67 -1.01 -14.92 -43.38
CA TYR A 67 -2.00 -15.78 -42.73
C TYR A 67 -2.27 -16.93 -43.71
N ALA A 68 -2.42 -18.15 -43.19
CA ALA A 68 -2.67 -19.41 -43.90
C ALA A 68 -1.44 -20.10 -44.53
N SER A 69 -0.75 -20.89 -43.71
CA SER A 69 -0.43 -22.32 -43.99
C SER A 69 0.46 -22.90 -42.89
N THR A 70 -0.04 -22.92 -41.65
CA THR A 70 0.31 -24.05 -40.79
C THR A 70 -0.56 -25.19 -41.32
N SER A 71 0.03 -26.07 -42.13
CA SER A 71 -0.62 -27.31 -42.54
C SER A 71 -1.17 -27.97 -41.29
N ALA A 72 -2.48 -28.21 -41.29
CA ALA A 72 -3.15 -29.01 -40.29
C ALA A 72 -2.46 -30.38 -40.26
N LYS A 73 -1.59 -30.58 -39.27
CA LYS A 73 -1.38 -31.92 -38.72
C LYS A 73 -2.61 -32.18 -37.86
N GLU A 74 -3.58 -32.87 -38.45
CA GLU A 74 -4.59 -33.60 -37.70
C GLU A 74 -3.86 -34.64 -36.84
N GLY A 75 -4.12 -34.63 -35.53
CA GLY A 75 -3.79 -35.76 -34.65
C GLY A 75 -3.12 -35.48 -33.32
N GLU A 76 -2.95 -34.25 -32.86
CA GLU A 76 -2.56 -33.98 -31.46
C GLU A 76 -3.54 -33.00 -30.82
N GLU A 77 -4.17 -33.43 -29.74
CA GLU A 77 -4.91 -32.56 -28.85
C GLU A 77 -4.03 -31.34 -28.52
N PRO A 78 -4.52 -30.10 -28.61
CA PRO A 78 -3.75 -28.95 -28.20
C PRO A 78 -3.37 -29.17 -26.74
N ASP A 79 -2.08 -29.35 -26.47
CA ASP A 79 -1.55 -29.56 -25.11
C ASP A 79 -1.70 -28.25 -24.33
N MET A 80 -2.94 -27.95 -23.94
CA MET A 80 -3.32 -26.84 -23.09
C MET A 80 -2.56 -26.90 -21.77
N MET A 81 -2.15 -28.11 -21.36
CA MET A 81 -1.31 -28.34 -20.19
C MET A 81 0.12 -27.83 -20.42
N ALA A 82 0.70 -27.98 -21.60
CA ALA A 82 1.98 -27.36 -21.95
C ALA A 82 1.88 -25.83 -21.97
N GLY A 83 0.78 -25.27 -22.47
CA GLY A 83 0.48 -23.83 -22.39
C GLY A 83 0.48 -23.33 -20.94
N ILE A 84 -0.35 -23.95 -20.09
CA ILE A 84 -0.47 -23.63 -18.65
C ILE A 84 0.86 -23.82 -17.92
N LYS A 85 1.63 -24.88 -18.21
CA LYS A 85 2.96 -25.09 -17.60
C LYS A 85 3.96 -24.02 -18.03
N THR A 86 3.90 -23.58 -19.28
CA THR A 86 4.77 -22.52 -19.80
C THR A 86 4.41 -21.19 -19.15
N GLU A 87 3.11 -20.86 -19.05
CA GLU A 87 2.63 -19.68 -18.33
C GLU A 87 3.00 -19.74 -16.85
N ALA A 88 2.79 -20.87 -16.18
CA ALA A 88 3.20 -21.06 -14.79
C ALA A 88 4.71 -20.90 -14.61
N LYS A 89 5.51 -21.36 -15.57
CA LYS A 89 6.97 -21.15 -15.56
C LYS A 89 7.34 -19.69 -15.76
N VAL A 90 6.71 -18.98 -16.71
CA VAL A 90 6.94 -17.54 -16.91
C VAL A 90 6.54 -16.74 -15.68
N ILE A 91 5.41 -17.07 -15.05
CA ILE A 91 4.94 -16.47 -13.80
C ILE A 91 5.96 -16.76 -12.69
N LYS A 92 6.42 -18.01 -12.54
CA LYS A 92 7.42 -18.38 -11.55
C LYS A 92 8.75 -17.66 -11.76
N ASP A 93 9.21 -17.55 -13.00
CA ASP A 93 10.47 -16.88 -13.35
C ASP A 93 10.35 -15.36 -13.13
N THR A 94 9.18 -14.78 -13.41
CA THR A 94 8.89 -13.36 -13.18
C THR A 94 8.80 -13.04 -11.68
N PHE A 95 8.16 -13.90 -10.89
CA PHE A 95 8.02 -13.76 -9.44
C PHE A 95 9.10 -14.53 -8.66
N SER A 96 10.24 -14.83 -9.28
CA SER A 96 11.29 -15.61 -8.63
C SER A 96 11.93 -14.81 -7.50
N LEU A 97 11.75 -15.29 -6.28
CA LEU A 97 12.38 -14.76 -5.06
C LEU A 97 13.71 -15.46 -4.76
N GLU A 98 14.26 -16.25 -5.68
CA GLU A 98 15.51 -17.01 -5.47
C GLU A 98 16.72 -16.10 -5.23
N ALA A 99 16.71 -14.88 -5.77
CA ALA A 99 17.76 -13.89 -5.55
C ALA A 99 17.65 -13.17 -4.19
N VAL A 100 16.58 -13.38 -3.43
CA VAL A 100 16.37 -12.74 -2.12
C VAL A 100 17.13 -13.53 -1.05
N PRO A 101 17.89 -12.85 -0.16
CA PRO A 101 18.47 -13.51 1.01
C PRO A 101 17.40 -14.23 1.84
N LYS A 102 17.64 -15.51 2.17
CA LYS A 102 16.64 -16.36 2.82
C LYS A 102 16.17 -15.79 4.16
N GLU A 103 17.08 -15.13 4.89
CA GLU A 103 16.81 -14.48 6.17
C GLU A 103 15.78 -13.37 6.01
N ALA A 104 15.95 -12.52 4.99
CA ALA A 104 15.01 -11.45 4.68
C ALA A 104 13.66 -12.02 4.22
N LEU A 105 13.68 -13.08 3.41
CA LEU A 105 12.46 -13.74 2.94
C LEU A 105 11.64 -14.30 4.11
N TYR A 106 12.25 -15.07 5.02
CA TYR A 106 11.55 -15.64 6.16
C TYR A 106 10.97 -14.57 7.08
N LEU A 107 11.74 -13.53 7.39
CA LEU A 107 11.25 -12.42 8.20
C LEU A 107 10.12 -11.64 7.50
N GLY A 108 10.24 -11.43 6.19
CA GLY A 108 9.20 -10.81 5.38
C GLY A 108 7.91 -11.62 5.40
N MET A 109 7.99 -12.92 5.13
CA MET A 109 6.83 -13.81 5.14
C MET A 109 6.21 -13.92 6.53
N ALA A 110 7.01 -13.99 7.59
CA ALA A 110 6.54 -13.97 8.97
C ALA A 110 5.77 -12.68 9.29
N GLY A 111 6.24 -11.54 8.78
CA GLY A 111 5.56 -10.25 8.92
C GLY A 111 4.21 -10.15 8.21
N VAL A 112 3.87 -11.07 7.30
CA VAL A 112 2.56 -11.06 6.62
C VAL A 112 1.56 -12.00 7.29
N ILE A 113 2.01 -12.90 8.18
CA ILE A 113 1.15 -13.85 8.89
C ILE A 113 0.00 -13.14 9.62
N PRO A 114 0.23 -12.04 10.39
CA PRO A 114 -0.87 -11.37 11.09
C PRO A 114 -1.93 -10.79 10.15
N TYR A 115 -1.54 -10.34 8.94
CA TYR A 115 -2.49 -9.84 7.95
C TYR A 115 -3.38 -10.94 7.39
N VAL A 116 -2.79 -12.08 7.03
CA VAL A 116 -3.55 -13.22 6.52
C VAL A 116 -4.46 -13.76 7.62
N ALA A 117 -3.96 -13.88 8.86
CA ALA A 117 -4.76 -14.33 9.99
C ALA A 117 -5.96 -13.41 10.26
N THR A 118 -5.72 -12.10 10.38
CA THR A 118 -6.79 -11.12 10.67
C THR A 118 -7.81 -11.06 9.53
N SER A 119 -7.38 -11.04 8.27
CA SER A 119 -8.30 -11.00 7.13
C SER A 119 -9.14 -12.26 6.97
N LEU A 120 -8.55 -13.45 7.12
CA LEU A 120 -9.30 -14.70 7.11
C LEU A 120 -10.31 -14.74 8.26
N GLN A 121 -9.93 -14.25 9.44
CA GLN A 121 -10.83 -14.19 10.58
C GLN A 121 -11.97 -13.20 10.34
N THR A 122 -11.72 -12.03 9.75
CA THR A 122 -12.77 -11.07 9.37
C THR A 122 -13.74 -11.68 8.37
N VAL A 123 -13.25 -12.40 7.35
CA VAL A 123 -14.12 -13.05 6.34
C VAL A 123 -14.93 -14.19 6.96
N ALA A 124 -14.34 -15.00 7.84
CA ALA A 124 -15.04 -16.07 8.54
C ALA A 124 -16.16 -15.51 9.43
N LEU A 125 -15.86 -14.48 10.23
CA LEU A 125 -16.85 -13.81 11.07
C LEU A 125 -17.96 -13.16 10.23
N ALA A 126 -17.62 -12.53 9.10
CA ALA A 126 -18.60 -11.97 8.17
C ALA A 126 -19.56 -13.03 7.62
N TYR A 127 -19.04 -14.20 7.27
CA TYR A 127 -19.84 -15.33 6.82
C TYR A 127 -20.76 -15.85 7.92
N GLU A 128 -20.27 -15.94 9.15
CA GLU A 128 -21.08 -16.37 10.30
C GLU A 128 -22.20 -15.38 10.62
N VAL A 129 -21.91 -14.07 10.66
CA VAL A 129 -22.92 -13.03 10.88
C VAL A 129 -24.00 -13.07 9.79
N LYS A 130 -23.60 -13.24 8.52
CA LYS A 130 -24.54 -13.39 7.41
C LYS A 130 -25.42 -14.64 7.57
N THR A 131 -24.83 -15.75 8.02
CA THR A 131 -25.57 -17.00 8.23
C THR A 131 -26.54 -16.88 9.39
N ALA A 132 -26.12 -16.27 10.49
CA ALA A 132 -26.97 -15.99 11.66
C ALA A 132 -28.15 -15.08 11.30
N ALA A 133 -27.94 -14.07 10.47
CA ALA A 133 -29.02 -13.19 10.02
C ALA A 133 -30.07 -13.90 9.13
N LEU A 134 -29.65 -14.91 8.36
CA LEU A 134 -30.54 -15.66 7.46
C LEU A 134 -31.24 -16.84 8.16
N ALA A 135 -30.52 -17.56 9.02
CA ALA A 135 -30.98 -18.79 9.65
C ALA A 135 -31.49 -18.59 11.09
N GLY A 136 -31.26 -17.41 11.69
CA GLY A 136 -31.60 -17.10 13.08
C GLY A 136 -30.63 -17.67 14.13
N ASP A 137 -29.68 -18.51 13.72
CA ASP A 137 -28.62 -19.08 14.56
C ASP A 137 -27.30 -19.14 13.78
N GLY A 138 -26.18 -18.96 14.50
CA GLY A 138 -24.84 -18.99 13.91
C GLY A 138 -24.27 -20.41 13.86
N LEU A 139 -23.37 -20.68 12.91
CA LEU A 139 -22.75 -22.00 12.77
C LEU A 139 -21.83 -22.36 13.93
N ILE A 140 -21.10 -21.38 14.47
CA ILE A 140 -20.09 -21.57 15.52
C ILE A 140 -20.28 -20.55 16.64
N PHE A 141 -20.47 -19.27 16.31
CA PHE A 141 -20.72 -18.20 17.28
C PHE A 141 -22.09 -17.55 17.08
N SER A 142 -22.68 -17.06 18.18
CA SER A 142 -23.88 -16.21 18.10
C SER A 142 -23.53 -14.88 17.41
N GLY A 143 -24.48 -14.31 16.65
CA GLY A 143 -24.23 -13.08 15.86
C GLY A 143 -23.62 -11.94 16.68
N GLN A 144 -24.08 -11.74 17.92
CA GLN A 144 -23.56 -10.72 18.84
C GLN A 144 -22.11 -11.00 19.29
N SER A 145 -21.73 -12.27 19.44
CA SER A 145 -20.35 -12.65 19.79
C SER A 145 -19.40 -12.47 18.60
N ALA A 146 -19.88 -12.78 17.40
CA ALA A 146 -19.11 -12.58 16.17
C ALA A 146 -18.83 -11.09 15.90
N GLU A 147 -19.82 -10.21 16.15
CA GLU A 147 -19.63 -8.75 16.06
C GLU A 147 -18.60 -8.22 17.05
N LEU A 148 -18.66 -8.67 18.32
CA LEU A 148 -17.71 -8.26 19.34
C LEU A 148 -16.27 -8.66 18.97
N MET A 149 -16.09 -9.90 18.47
CA MET A 149 -14.79 -10.37 18.01
C MET A 149 -14.25 -9.51 16.84
N LEU A 150 -15.13 -9.10 15.94
CA LEU A 150 -14.77 -8.27 14.80
C LEU A 150 -14.23 -6.91 15.25
N HIS A 151 -14.91 -6.25 16.20
CA HIS A 151 -14.45 -4.99 16.78
C HIS A 151 -13.10 -5.09 17.52
N MET A 152 -12.73 -6.29 18.01
CA MET A 152 -11.41 -6.51 18.61
C MET A 152 -10.30 -6.71 17.57
N ILE A 153 -10.62 -7.29 16.42
CA ILE A 153 -9.65 -7.63 15.36
C ILE A 153 -9.32 -6.44 14.47
N GLU A 154 -10.29 -5.58 14.20
CA GLU A 154 -10.09 -4.43 13.30
C GLU A 154 -8.93 -3.52 13.74
N PRO A 155 -8.84 -3.09 15.02
CA PRO A 155 -7.74 -2.22 15.45
C PRO A 155 -6.40 -2.96 15.46
N ILE A 156 -6.40 -4.28 15.59
CA ILE A 156 -5.17 -5.09 15.52
C ILE A 156 -4.62 -5.04 14.10
N GLN A 157 -5.46 -5.26 13.08
CA GLN A 157 -5.01 -5.21 11.68
C GLN A 157 -4.52 -3.81 11.30
N VAL A 158 -5.29 -2.77 11.64
CA VAL A 158 -4.94 -1.37 11.36
C VAL A 158 -3.69 -0.93 12.14
N GLY A 159 -3.60 -1.29 13.43
CA GLY A 159 -2.44 -1.02 14.28
C GLY A 159 -1.17 -1.66 13.75
N TYR A 160 -1.27 -2.94 13.38
CA TYR A 160 -0.17 -3.69 12.79
C TYR A 160 0.28 -3.06 11.46
N GLY A 161 -0.67 -2.60 10.64
CA GLY A 161 -0.34 -1.91 9.39
C GLY A 161 0.42 -0.61 9.58
N ALA A 162 0.05 0.19 10.58
CA ALA A 162 0.78 1.41 10.89
C ALA A 162 2.22 1.13 11.33
N VAL A 163 2.41 0.07 12.12
CA VAL A 163 3.74 -0.39 12.57
C VAL A 163 4.59 -0.82 11.38
N ILE A 164 4.07 -1.66 10.49
CA ILE A 164 4.82 -2.13 9.31
C ILE A 164 5.16 -0.96 8.38
N LEU A 165 4.21 -0.06 8.06
CA LEU A 165 4.49 1.13 7.25
C LEU A 165 5.63 1.98 7.84
N SER A 166 5.68 2.11 9.17
CA SER A 166 6.76 2.82 9.86
C SER A 166 8.12 2.14 9.66
N PHE A 167 8.18 0.81 9.78
CA PHE A 167 9.43 0.05 9.55
C PHE A 167 9.90 0.10 8.09
N LEU A 168 9.00 0.03 7.12
CA LEU A 168 9.34 0.14 5.69
C LEU A 168 9.99 1.49 5.36
N GLY A 169 9.50 2.57 5.98
CA GLY A 169 10.13 3.88 5.90
C GLY A 169 11.59 3.85 6.39
N ALA A 170 11.82 3.24 7.56
CA ALA A 170 13.12 3.17 8.20
C ALA A 170 14.19 2.42 7.37
N ILE A 171 13.80 1.49 6.50
CA ILE A 171 14.73 0.79 5.58
C ILE A 171 15.53 1.80 4.74
N HIS A 172 14.91 2.91 4.34
CA HIS A 172 15.57 3.95 3.54
C HIS A 172 16.69 4.65 4.28
N TRP A 173 16.58 4.80 5.61
CA TRP A 173 17.65 5.34 6.44
C TRP A 173 18.83 4.36 6.50
N GLY A 174 18.54 3.07 6.70
CA GLY A 174 19.55 2.02 6.71
C GLY A 174 20.35 1.95 5.40
N LEU A 175 19.65 2.05 4.26
CA LEU A 175 20.32 2.06 2.95
C LEU A 175 21.14 3.33 2.70
N GLU A 176 20.71 4.50 3.21
CA GLU A 176 21.49 5.74 3.14
C GLU A 176 22.75 5.68 4.00
N TRP A 177 22.64 5.16 5.24
CA TRP A 177 23.77 4.97 6.13
C TRP A 177 24.79 3.98 5.58
N ALA A 178 24.32 2.92 4.92
CA ALA A 178 25.17 1.97 4.22
C ALA A 178 25.81 2.55 2.94
N GLY A 179 25.38 3.74 2.48
CA GLY A 179 25.83 4.34 1.22
C GLY A 179 25.42 3.56 -0.03
N TYR A 180 24.39 2.71 0.06
CA TYR A 180 23.98 1.82 -1.02
C TYR A 180 23.38 2.61 -2.19
N GLY A 181 23.99 2.47 -3.37
CA GLY A 181 23.57 3.19 -4.58
C GLY A 181 23.91 4.68 -4.59
N GLY A 182 24.79 5.13 -3.68
CA GLY A 182 25.18 6.53 -3.52
C GLY A 182 24.46 7.25 -2.38
N LYS A 183 24.94 8.46 -2.04
CA LYS A 183 24.38 9.31 -0.99
C LYS A 183 23.40 10.32 -1.57
N TYR A 184 22.15 10.26 -1.15
CA TYR A 184 21.07 11.16 -1.57
C TYR A 184 20.67 12.15 -0.48
N GLY A 185 21.18 11.98 0.74
CA GLY A 185 20.94 12.86 1.87
C GLY A 185 19.47 12.94 2.28
N TYR A 186 19.01 14.15 2.61
CA TYR A 186 17.67 14.40 3.17
C TYR A 186 16.51 13.89 2.32
N LYS A 187 16.65 13.81 1.00
CA LYS A 187 15.59 13.29 0.12
C LYS A 187 15.25 11.82 0.42
N ARG A 188 16.26 11.02 0.76
CA ARG A 188 16.06 9.61 1.11
C ARG A 188 15.59 9.44 2.55
N TYR A 189 16.09 10.29 3.47
CA TYR A 189 15.58 10.32 4.85
C TYR A 189 14.11 10.71 4.93
N ALA A 190 13.65 11.61 4.06
CA ALA A 190 12.25 12.03 4.00
C ALA A 190 11.28 10.86 3.78
N ALA A 191 11.64 9.86 2.97
CA ALA A 191 10.80 8.67 2.77
C ALA A 191 10.57 7.92 4.09
N GLY A 192 11.58 7.87 4.97
CA GLY A 192 11.46 7.25 6.28
C GLY A 192 10.66 8.05 7.31
N VAL A 193 10.49 9.36 7.12
CA VAL A 193 9.63 10.21 7.98
C VAL A 193 8.19 10.25 7.44
N ILE A 194 8.03 10.34 6.12
CA ILE A 194 6.71 10.43 5.47
C ILE A 194 5.91 9.15 5.72
N ALA A 195 6.53 7.98 5.64
CA ALA A 195 5.86 6.71 5.86
C ALA A 195 5.13 6.61 7.22
N PRO A 196 5.80 6.79 8.39
CA PRO A 196 5.12 6.82 9.68
C PRO A 196 4.18 8.03 9.83
N ALA A 197 4.51 9.20 9.26
CA ALA A 197 3.66 10.38 9.31
C ALA A 197 2.31 10.17 8.59
N VAL A 198 2.26 9.34 7.55
CA VAL A 198 1.02 8.92 6.88
C VAL A 198 0.36 7.76 7.62
N ALA A 199 1.15 6.85 8.18
CA ALA A 199 0.64 5.65 8.85
C ALA A 199 -0.10 5.94 10.16
N TRP A 200 0.44 6.80 11.02
CA TRP A 200 -0.12 7.04 12.36
C TRP A 200 -1.51 7.68 12.35
N PRO A 201 -1.81 8.69 11.51
CA PRO A 201 -3.15 9.25 11.41
C PRO A 201 -4.22 8.22 11.06
N THR A 202 -3.87 7.14 10.35
CA THR A 202 -4.84 6.08 10.01
C THR A 202 -5.38 5.34 11.24
N LEU A 203 -4.66 5.37 12.37
CA LEU A 203 -5.14 4.79 13.64
C LEU A 203 -6.34 5.55 14.24
N LEU A 204 -6.54 6.79 13.82
CA LEU A 204 -7.62 7.66 14.30
C LEU A 204 -8.83 7.66 13.35
N LEU A 205 -8.69 7.05 12.17
CA LEU A 205 -9.76 6.97 11.19
C LEU A 205 -10.68 5.78 11.48
N PRO A 206 -11.96 5.85 11.04
CA PRO A 206 -12.80 4.66 10.95
C PRO A 206 -12.11 3.59 10.11
N VAL A 207 -12.32 2.33 10.47
CA VAL A 207 -11.54 1.19 9.99
C VAL A 207 -11.56 1.05 8.47
N GLU A 208 -12.67 1.38 7.80
CA GLU A 208 -12.78 1.36 6.33
C GLU A 208 -11.77 2.34 5.72
N TYR A 209 -11.79 3.59 6.18
CA TYR A 209 -10.90 4.64 5.69
C TYR A 209 -9.45 4.38 6.10
N ALA A 210 -9.23 3.81 7.29
CA ALA A 210 -7.91 3.41 7.74
C ALA A 210 -7.29 2.36 6.81
N LEU A 211 -8.02 1.27 6.53
CA LEU A 211 -7.59 0.18 5.65
C LEU A 211 -7.33 0.67 4.22
N ILE A 212 -8.23 1.49 3.66
CA ILE A 212 -8.06 2.07 2.31
C ILE A 212 -6.81 2.97 2.27
N SER A 213 -6.65 3.85 3.27
CA SER A 213 -5.50 4.76 3.34
C SER A 213 -4.19 3.99 3.47
N GLN A 214 -4.17 2.94 4.31
CA GLN A 214 -2.99 2.08 4.47
C GLN A 214 -2.69 1.28 3.20
N PHE A 215 -3.70 0.75 2.50
CA PHE A 215 -3.52 0.08 1.22
C PHE A 215 -2.86 1.00 0.18
N LEU A 216 -3.33 2.25 0.09
CA LEU A 216 -2.73 3.26 -0.78
C LEU A 216 -1.30 3.60 -0.34
N ALA A 217 -1.05 3.74 0.96
CA ALA A 217 0.28 4.00 1.49
C ALA A 217 1.25 2.86 1.17
N PHE A 218 0.85 1.59 1.36
CA PHE A 218 1.66 0.43 1.00
C PHE A 218 1.97 0.39 -0.49
N THR A 219 0.98 0.68 -1.33
CA THR A 219 1.12 0.70 -2.79
C THR A 219 2.07 1.82 -3.24
N PHE A 220 1.94 3.02 -2.67
CA PHE A 220 2.82 4.14 -2.98
C PHE A 220 4.26 3.91 -2.51
N LEU A 221 4.43 3.34 -1.31
CA LEU A 221 5.74 2.93 -0.81
C LEU A 221 6.37 1.87 -1.71
N TYR A 222 5.61 0.85 -2.11
CA TYR A 222 6.08 -0.15 -3.08
C TYR A 222 6.52 0.51 -4.39
N TYR A 223 5.73 1.43 -4.94
CA TYR A 223 6.10 2.14 -6.16
C TYR A 223 7.41 2.92 -6.01
N ASN A 224 7.61 3.60 -4.88
CA ASN A 224 8.86 4.29 -4.57
C ASN A 224 10.04 3.30 -4.41
N ASP A 225 9.83 2.18 -3.73
CA ASP A 225 10.80 1.11 -3.52
C ASP A 225 11.23 0.46 -4.86
N ALA A 226 10.26 0.15 -5.72
CA ALA A 226 10.49 -0.43 -7.04
C ALA A 226 11.27 0.54 -7.94
N ARG A 227 10.94 1.83 -7.91
CA ARG A 227 11.70 2.87 -8.61
C ARG A 227 13.12 3.03 -8.07
N ALA A 228 13.28 2.95 -6.75
CA ALA A 228 14.60 3.00 -6.12
C ALA A 228 15.45 1.80 -6.53
N ALA A 229 14.87 0.59 -6.58
CA ALA A 229 15.55 -0.62 -7.05
C ALA A 229 15.92 -0.53 -8.54
N ALA A 230 15.00 -0.09 -9.39
CA ALA A 230 15.26 0.08 -10.83
C ALA A 230 16.33 1.14 -11.12
N ALA A 231 16.43 2.17 -10.28
CA ALA A 231 17.47 3.21 -10.37
C ALA A 231 18.81 2.80 -9.71
N GLY A 232 18.95 1.56 -9.25
CA GLY A 232 20.17 1.06 -8.58
C GLY A 232 20.41 1.63 -7.17
N ARG A 233 19.40 2.29 -6.58
CA ARG A 233 19.46 2.87 -5.23
C ARG A 233 19.12 1.87 -4.14
N ALA A 234 18.45 0.78 -4.49
CA ALA A 234 18.15 -0.35 -3.61
C ALA A 234 18.57 -1.64 -4.32
N PRO A 235 18.76 -2.76 -3.59
CA PRO A 235 19.11 -4.03 -4.19
C PRO A 235 18.11 -4.45 -5.27
N ALA A 236 18.59 -5.05 -6.36
CA ALA A 236 17.75 -5.41 -7.51
C ALA A 236 16.59 -6.36 -7.11
N TRP A 237 16.82 -7.26 -6.16
CA TRP A 237 15.82 -8.18 -5.63
C TRP A 237 14.76 -7.50 -4.74
N TYR A 238 15.05 -6.30 -4.22
CA TYR A 238 14.17 -5.60 -3.26
C TYR A 238 12.83 -5.23 -3.88
N GLY A 239 12.80 -4.86 -5.17
CA GLY A 239 11.56 -4.52 -5.87
C GLY A 239 10.58 -5.70 -5.94
N MET A 240 11.05 -6.87 -6.39
CA MET A 240 10.22 -8.08 -6.50
C MET A 240 9.79 -8.61 -5.12
N TYR A 241 10.72 -8.63 -4.16
CA TYR A 241 10.43 -8.96 -2.78
C TYR A 241 9.31 -8.08 -2.20
N ARG A 242 9.41 -6.77 -2.40
CA ARG A 242 8.42 -5.81 -1.91
C ARG A 242 7.07 -5.95 -2.62
N PHE A 243 7.07 -6.27 -3.92
CA PHE A 243 5.85 -6.55 -4.67
C PHE A 243 5.08 -7.72 -4.04
N VAL A 244 5.72 -8.86 -3.82
CA VAL A 244 5.05 -10.07 -3.27
C VAL A 244 4.47 -9.78 -1.88
N LEU A 245 5.25 -9.17 -0.99
CA LEU A 245 4.76 -8.84 0.36
C LEU A 245 3.60 -7.83 0.32
N THR A 246 3.72 -6.78 -0.50
CA THR A 246 2.67 -5.77 -0.64
C THR A 246 1.41 -6.35 -1.28
N PHE A 247 1.56 -7.29 -2.21
CA PHE A 247 0.44 -7.99 -2.82
C PHE A 247 -0.32 -8.84 -1.80
N ILE A 248 0.38 -9.62 -0.96
CA ILE A 248 -0.29 -10.45 0.06
C ILE A 248 -0.97 -9.55 1.12
N VAL A 249 -0.29 -8.51 1.60
CA VAL A 249 -0.89 -7.52 2.52
C VAL A 249 -2.08 -6.83 1.87
N GLY A 250 -1.95 -6.40 0.61
CA GLY A 250 -3.00 -5.73 -0.13
C GLY A 250 -4.23 -6.61 -0.35
N ALA A 251 -4.03 -7.86 -0.75
CA ALA A 251 -5.10 -8.86 -0.86
C ALA A 251 -5.79 -9.12 0.48
N SER A 252 -5.02 -9.17 1.58
CA SER A 252 -5.55 -9.33 2.93
C SER A 252 -6.43 -8.12 3.33
N ILE A 253 -5.97 -6.89 3.05
CA ILE A 253 -6.75 -5.67 3.33
C ILE A 253 -8.05 -5.66 2.50
N VAL A 254 -7.97 -5.99 1.20
CA VAL A 254 -9.15 -6.07 0.33
C VAL A 254 -10.13 -7.13 0.82
N ALA A 255 -9.65 -8.30 1.24
CA ALA A 255 -10.49 -9.34 1.83
C ALA A 255 -11.20 -8.85 3.11
N SER A 256 -10.49 -8.16 4.00
CA SER A 256 -11.10 -7.55 5.20
C SER A 256 -12.18 -6.52 4.84
N LEU A 257 -11.94 -5.67 3.84
CA LEU A 257 -12.92 -4.68 3.37
C LEU A 257 -14.19 -5.34 2.82
N ILE A 258 -14.04 -6.38 1.99
CA ILE A 258 -15.17 -7.14 1.44
C ILE A 258 -15.95 -7.82 2.57
N GLY A 259 -15.25 -8.41 3.55
CA GLY A 259 -15.89 -9.00 4.73
C GLY A 259 -16.74 -7.98 5.50
N ARG A 260 -16.22 -6.77 5.70
CA ARG A 260 -16.97 -5.70 6.38
C ARG A 260 -18.17 -5.20 5.59
N GLU A 261 -18.05 -5.05 4.27
CA GLU A 261 -19.15 -4.61 3.40
C GLU A 261 -20.36 -5.56 3.49
N GLN A 262 -20.11 -6.88 3.56
CA GLN A 262 -21.16 -7.88 3.69
C GLN A 262 -21.96 -7.75 5.00
N ILE A 263 -21.30 -7.36 6.08
CA ILE A 263 -21.92 -7.19 7.40
C ILE A 263 -22.75 -5.91 7.42
N ALA A 264 -22.21 -4.79 6.92
CA ALA A 264 -22.92 -3.52 6.83
C ALA A 264 -24.22 -3.64 6.00
N GLY A 265 -24.19 -4.38 4.90
CA GLY A 265 -25.37 -4.65 4.08
C GLY A 265 -26.45 -5.48 4.80
N THR A 266 -26.04 -6.38 5.71
CA THR A 266 -26.96 -7.25 6.46
C THR A 266 -27.66 -6.48 7.59
N LEU A 267 -26.90 -5.70 8.38
CA LEU A 267 -27.44 -4.89 9.49
C LEU A 267 -28.37 -3.77 9.01
N SER A 268 -28.03 -3.12 7.88
CA SER A 268 -28.87 -2.07 7.29
C SER A 268 -30.24 -2.60 6.85
N THR A 269 -30.29 -3.83 6.34
CA THR A 269 -31.53 -4.45 5.84
C THR A 269 -32.44 -4.88 6.99
N GLU A 270 -31.88 -5.40 8.08
CA GLU A 270 -32.69 -5.96 9.16
C GLU A 270 -33.38 -4.90 10.03
N HIS A 271 -32.65 -3.86 10.48
CA HIS A 271 -33.24 -2.79 11.30
C HIS A 271 -34.13 -1.84 10.50
N THR A 272 -33.82 -1.56 9.25
CA THR A 272 -34.57 -0.52 8.52
C THR A 272 -35.95 -1.00 8.08
N ILE A 273 -36.11 -2.26 7.66
CA ILE A 273 -37.36 -2.73 7.04
C ILE A 273 -38.33 -3.26 8.10
N LYS A 274 -37.87 -4.12 9.01
CA LYS A 274 -38.74 -4.69 10.06
C LYS A 274 -39.22 -3.61 11.03
N ASP A 275 -38.34 -2.70 11.47
CA ASP A 275 -38.74 -1.64 12.42
C ASP A 275 -39.67 -0.62 11.77
N LYS A 276 -39.48 -0.27 10.49
CA LYS A 276 -40.42 0.60 9.75
C LYS A 276 -41.79 -0.07 9.58
N ILE A 277 -41.83 -1.37 9.25
CA ILE A 277 -43.08 -2.10 9.11
C ILE A 277 -43.80 -2.21 10.45
N ASN A 278 -43.10 -2.55 11.53
CA ASN A 278 -43.68 -2.61 12.87
C ASN A 278 -44.17 -1.25 13.36
N ALA A 279 -43.43 -0.18 13.08
CA ALA A 279 -43.85 1.19 13.39
C ALA A 279 -45.12 1.57 12.61
N LEU A 280 -45.21 1.22 11.32
CA LEU A 280 -46.42 1.47 10.51
C LEU A 280 -47.62 0.66 11.00
N ILE A 281 -47.44 -0.62 11.32
CA ILE A 281 -48.50 -1.48 11.88
C ILE A 281 -48.99 -0.92 13.22
N PHE A 282 -48.07 -0.46 14.08
CA PHE A 282 -48.40 0.16 15.36
C PHE A 282 -49.21 1.45 15.18
N LEU A 283 -48.79 2.33 14.26
CA LEU A 283 -49.52 3.56 13.94
C LEU A 283 -50.92 3.26 13.40
N GLN A 284 -51.02 2.31 12.47
CA GLN A 284 -52.29 1.92 11.87
C GLN A 284 -53.26 1.30 12.90
N LYS A 285 -52.72 0.56 13.87
CA LYS A 285 -53.52 0.01 14.98
C LYS A 285 -54.04 1.11 15.90
N LYS A 286 -53.19 2.10 16.21
CA LYS A 286 -53.57 3.27 17.00
C LYS A 286 -54.65 4.11 16.30
N GLU A 287 -54.53 4.34 14.99
CA GLU A 287 -55.56 5.05 14.22
C GLU A 287 -56.90 4.31 14.22
N LYS A 288 -56.89 2.97 14.12
CA LYS A 288 -58.11 2.17 14.22
C LYS A 288 -58.76 2.26 15.60
N GLU A 289 -57.96 2.20 16.67
CA GLU A 289 -58.45 2.36 18.04
C GLU A 289 -59.06 3.76 18.25
N GLU A 290 -58.46 4.82 17.70
CA GLU A 290 -59.00 6.18 17.76
C GLU A 290 -60.32 6.33 16.97
N VAL A 291 -60.44 5.70 15.80
CA VAL A 291 -61.68 5.71 15.00
C VAL A 291 -62.79 4.92 15.68
N GLU A 292 -62.47 3.77 16.30
CA GLU A 292 -63.44 3.00 17.07
C GLU A 292 -63.91 3.75 18.32
N ALA A 293 -63.01 4.46 19.01
CA ALA A 293 -63.37 5.33 20.13
C ALA A 293 -64.30 6.48 19.70
N ARG A 294 -64.03 7.12 18.55
CA ARG A 294 -64.92 8.14 17.98
C ARG A 294 -66.29 7.58 17.64
N ARG A 295 -66.34 6.41 16.98
CA ARG A 295 -67.62 5.76 16.64
C ARG A 295 -68.43 5.39 17.88
N ARG A 296 -67.77 4.96 18.96
CA ARG A 296 -68.45 4.68 20.24
C ARG A 296 -69.02 5.96 20.87
N ALA A 297 -68.27 7.06 20.86
CA ALA A 297 -68.76 8.35 21.36
C ALA A 297 -69.96 8.87 20.54
N GLU A 298 -69.91 8.76 19.21
CA GLU A 298 -71.04 9.16 18.33
C GLU A 298 -72.30 8.30 18.55
N LEU A 299 -72.15 7.03 18.95
CA LEU A 299 -73.27 6.16 19.28
C LEU A 299 -73.85 6.48 20.68
N GLU A 300 -73.02 6.87 21.64
CA GLU A 300 -73.46 7.31 22.98
C GLU A 300 -74.18 8.67 22.93
N ASP A 301 -73.82 9.58 22.02
CA ASP A 301 -74.50 10.87 21.83
C ASP A 301 -75.84 10.75 21.07
N ALA A 302 -76.13 9.59 20.46
CA ALA A 302 -77.32 9.35 19.65
C ALA A 302 -78.46 8.61 20.39
N GLU A 303 -78.21 8.11 21.61
CA GLU A 303 -79.22 7.60 22.56
C GLU A 303 -79.74 8.70 23.50
#